data_AF-A0A7L5YX81-F1
#
_entry.id   AF-A0A7L5YX81-F1
#
_cell.length_a   1.000
_cell.length_b   1.000
_cell.length_c   1.000
_cell.angle_alpha   90.00
_cell.angle_beta   90.00
_cell.angle_gamma   90.00
#
_symmetry.space_group_name_H-M   'P 1'
#
loop_
_entity.id
_entity.type
_entity.pdbx_description
1 polymer ?
#
loop_
_entity_poly.entity_id
_entity_poly.type
_entity_poly.pdbx_seq_one_letter_code
_entity_poly.pdbx_strand_id
1 'polypeptide(L)' 'MTVQLRPGESQDSLLKRFRKAVAEARILPTVRQKRWFTPKSELRRIKKQKAIRKARRTMRKRELRIQR' A
#
# COMPACT_ATOMS: atom_id res chain seq x y z
N MET A 1 -11.87 4.60 -12.84
CA MET A 1 -10.77 5.58 -12.67
C MET A 1 -10.20 5.86 -14.05
N THR A 2 -10.30 7.10 -14.51
CA THR A 2 -9.91 7.49 -15.88
C THR A 2 -8.80 8.53 -15.82
N VAL A 3 -7.83 8.44 -16.74
CA VAL A 3 -6.73 9.42 -16.87
C VAL A 3 -6.79 9.99 -18.26
N GLN A 4 -6.88 11.32 -18.37
CA GLN A 4 -6.88 12.02 -19.64
C GLN A 4 -5.47 12.47 -20.03
N LEU A 5 -5.21 12.44 -21.35
CA LEU A 5 -3.98 12.91 -21.96
C LEU A 5 -3.86 14.42 -21.77
N ARG A 6 -2.71 14.88 -21.29
CA ARG A 6 -2.42 16.31 -21.17
C ARG A 6 -1.80 16.85 -22.47
N PRO A 7 -1.98 18.14 -22.79
CA PRO A 7 -1.30 18.75 -23.94
C PRO A 7 0.22 18.58 -23.83
N GLY A 8 0.85 18.10 -24.91
CA GLY A 8 2.30 17.86 -24.97
C GLY A 8 2.80 16.64 -24.17
N GLU A 9 1.91 15.84 -23.59
CA GLU A 9 2.29 14.62 -22.87
C GLU A 9 2.54 13.46 -23.84
N SER A 10 3.60 12.68 -23.59
CA SER A 10 3.87 11.45 -24.32
C SER A 10 2.99 10.29 -23.83
N GLN A 11 2.71 9.34 -24.70
CA GLN A 11 1.85 8.21 -24.36
C GLN A 11 2.41 7.32 -23.22
N ASP A 12 3.74 7.21 -23.11
CA ASP A 12 4.39 6.49 -22.01
C ASP A 12 4.18 7.20 -20.65
N SER A 13 4.22 8.54 -20.62
CA SER A 13 3.91 9.32 -19.42
C SER A 13 2.46 9.09 -18.97
N LEU A 14 1.52 9.09 -19.92
CA LEU A 14 0.12 8.82 -19.64
C LEU A 14 -0.07 7.43 -19.00
N LEU A 15 0.58 6.39 -19.53
CA LEU A 15 0.52 5.03 -18.99
C LEU A 15 1.12 4.93 -17.58
N LYS A 16 2.22 5.63 -17.30
CA LYS A 16 2.81 5.69 -15.95
C LYS A 16 1.83 6.30 -14.94
N ARG A 17 1.17 7.41 -15.31
CA ARG A 17 0.15 8.04 -14.47
C ARG A 17 -1.06 7.13 -14.26
N PHE A 18 -1.52 6.44 -15.29
CA PHE A 18 -2.59 5.45 -15.17
C PHE A 18 -2.22 4.33 -14.20
N ARG A 19 -1.03 3.74 -14.31
CA ARG A 19 -0.55 2.71 -13.38
C ARG A 19 -0.49 3.21 -11.94
N LYS A 20 0.01 4.44 -11.74
CA LYS A 20 0.07 5.09 -10.42
C LYS A 20 -1.33 5.28 -9.83
N ALA A 21 -2.24 5.83 -10.62
CA ALA A 21 -3.64 6.03 -10.27
C ALA A 21 -4.31 4.71 -9.84
N VAL A 22 -4.17 3.65 -10.64
CA VAL A 22 -4.71 2.32 -10.33
C VAL A 22 -4.11 1.74 -9.04
N ALA A 23 -2.81 1.92 -8.82
CA ALA A 23 -2.14 1.47 -7.60
C ALA A 23 -2.64 2.23 -6.35
N GLU A 24 -2.85 3.54 -6.46
CA GLU A 24 -3.37 4.40 -5.38
C GLU A 24 -4.83 4.06 -5.02
N ALA A 25 -5.65 3.69 -6.01
CA ALA A 25 -7.03 3.27 -5.77
C ALA A 25 -7.14 1.99 -4.92
N ARG A 26 -6.05 1.20 -4.78
CA ARG A 26 -5.98 -0.01 -3.93
C ARG A 26 -7.14 -1.01 -4.14
N ILE A 27 -7.67 -1.08 -5.35
CA ILE A 27 -8.83 -1.94 -5.64
C ILE A 27 -8.47 -3.43 -5.51
N LEU A 28 -7.31 -3.85 -6.04
CA LEU A 28 -6.84 -5.24 -5.99
C LEU A 28 -6.59 -5.75 -4.55
N PRO A 29 -5.86 -5.02 -3.67
CA PRO A 29 -5.75 -5.40 -2.27
C PRO A 29 -7.09 -5.54 -1.55
N THR A 30 -8.02 -4.62 -1.82
CA THR A 30 -9.35 -4.63 -1.20
C THR A 30 -10.15 -5.85 -1.61
N VAL A 31 -10.20 -6.15 -2.92
CA VAL A 31 -10.89 -7.33 -3.46
C VAL A 31 -10.26 -8.60 -2.89
N ARG A 32 -8.93 -8.71 -2.87
CA ARG A 32 -8.24 -9.87 -2.29
C ARG A 32 -8.55 -10.07 -0.81
N GLN A 33 -8.63 -9.00 -0.03
CA GLN A 33 -8.98 -9.07 1.40
C GLN A 33 -10.44 -9.49 1.62
N LYS A 34 -11.35 -9.08 0.71
CA LYS A 34 -12.78 -9.41 0.77
C LYS A 34 -13.13 -10.76 0.12
N ARG A 35 -12.19 -11.40 -0.60
CA ARG A 35 -12.42 -12.64 -1.37
C ARG A 35 -12.99 -13.78 -0.51
N TRP A 36 -12.55 -13.88 0.74
CA TRP A 36 -12.95 -14.95 1.65
C TRP A 36 -13.41 -14.37 2.98
N PHE A 37 -14.38 -15.03 3.62
CA PHE A 37 -14.75 -14.70 4.98
C PHE A 37 -13.55 -14.93 5.91
N THR A 38 -13.22 -13.92 6.70
CA THR A 38 -12.17 -14.00 7.73
C THR A 38 -12.81 -13.71 9.09
N PRO A 39 -12.71 -14.63 10.06
CA PRO A 39 -13.27 -14.42 11.40
C PRO A 39 -12.72 -13.16 12.09
N LYS A 40 -13.53 -12.55 12.96
CA LYS A 40 -13.14 -11.33 13.71
C LYS A 40 -11.87 -11.55 14.55
N SER A 41 -11.70 -12.74 15.14
CA SER A 41 -10.51 -13.13 15.90
C SER A 41 -9.25 -13.08 15.05
N GLU A 42 -9.33 -13.59 13.83
CA GLU A 42 -8.22 -13.63 12.88
C GLU A 42 -7.84 -12.23 12.39
N LEU A 43 -8.83 -11.37 12.11
CA LEU A 43 -8.59 -9.95 11.82
C LEU A 43 -7.87 -9.25 12.99
N ARG A 44 -8.27 -9.50 14.24
CA ARG A 44 -7.59 -8.96 15.44
C ARG A 44 -6.16 -9.47 15.55
N ARG A 45 -5.93 -10.77 15.32
CA ARG A 45 -4.61 -11.41 15.34
C ARG A 45 -3.66 -10.75 14.33
N ILE A 46 -4.11 -10.60 13.08
CA ILE A 46 -3.34 -9.95 12.01
C ILE A 46 -3.03 -8.49 12.35
N LYS A 47 -4.00 -7.72 12.86
CA LYS A 47 -3.80 -6.32 13.29
C LYS A 47 -2.75 -6.22 14.40
N LYS A 48 -2.84 -7.07 15.44
CA LYS A 48 -1.87 -7.12 16.55
C LYS A 48 -0.46 -7.40 16.04
N GLN A 49 -0.29 -8.42 15.19
CA GLN A 49 1.02 -8.75 14.63
C GLN A 49 1.58 -7.60 13.76
N LYS A 50 0.75 -6.94 12.94
CA LYS A 50 1.16 -5.78 12.14
C LYS A 50 1.63 -4.62 13.02
N ALA A 51 0.95 -4.33 14.12
CA ALA A 51 1.35 -3.29 15.07
C ALA A 51 2.72 -3.58 15.69
N ILE A 52 2.93 -4.82 16.18
CA ILE A 52 4.22 -5.24 16.74
C ILE A 52 5.35 -5.13 15.71
N ARG A 53 5.11 -5.61 14.47
CA ARG A 53 6.09 -5.48 13.38
C ARG A 53 6.43 -4.03 13.07
N LYS A 54 5.43 -3.14 13.04
CA LYS A 54 5.62 -1.70 12.83
C LYS A 54 6.48 -1.08 13.94
N ALA A 55 6.17 -1.36 15.21
CA ALA A 55 6.94 -0.87 16.36
C ALA A 55 8.41 -1.32 16.29
N ARG A 56 8.65 -2.62 16.06
CA ARG A 56 10.02 -3.17 15.89
C ARG A 56 10.78 -2.50 14.75
N ARG A 57 10.12 -2.23 13.61
CA ARG A 57 10.74 -1.53 12.48
C ARG A 57 11.10 -0.09 12.84
N THR A 58 10.25 0.61 13.60
CA THR A 58 10.53 1.98 14.05
C THR A 58 11.71 2.03 15.01
N MET A 59 11.81 1.10 15.97
CA MET A 59 12.94 1.04 16.91
C MET A 59 14.27 0.83 16.18
N ARG A 60 14.35 -0.17 15.28
CA ARG A 60 15.55 -0.41 14.47
C ARG A 60 15.97 0.79 13.64
N LYS A 61 15.01 1.51 13.05
CA LYS A 61 15.31 2.74 12.30
C LYS A 61 15.89 3.84 13.19
N ARG A 62 15.42 3.96 14.44
CA ARG A 62 15.93 4.92 15.42
C ARG A 62 17.35 4.58 15.83
N GLU A 63 17.62 3.31 16.14
CA GLU A 63 18.96 2.80 16.48
C GLU A 63 19.96 3.07 15.36
N LEU A 64 19.62 2.71 14.12
CA LEU A 64 20.46 2.98 12.94
C LEU A 64 20.71 4.48 12.70
N ARG A 65 19.80 5.37 13.13
CA ARG A 65 19.99 6.81 13.03
C ARG A 65 20.91 7.35 14.11
N ILE A 66 20.92 6.74 15.29
CA ILE A 66 21.80 7.12 16.40
C ILE A 66 23.24 6.65 16.15
N GLN A 67 23.41 5.55 15.42
CA GLN A 67 24.72 4.98 15.06
C GLN A 67 25.41 5.69 13.87
N ARG A 68 24.75 6.66 13.23
CA ARG A 68 25.30 7.48 12.14
C ARG A 68 25.66 8.85 12.66
#